data_AF-A0A366HUU7-F1
#
_entry.id   AF-A0A366HUU7-F1
#
_cell.length_a   1.000
_cell.length_b   1.000
_cell.length_c   1.000
_cell.angle_alpha   90.00
_cell.angle_beta   90.00
_cell.angle_gamma   90.00
#
_symmetry.space_group_name_H-M   'P 1'
#
loop_
_entity.id
_entity.type
_entity.pdbx_description
1 polymer ?
#
loop_
_entity_poly.entity_id
_entity_poly.type
_entity_poly.pdbx_seq_one_letter_code
_entity_poly.pdbx_strand_id
1 'polypeptide(L)'
;MILPGDISAEAHFVFNGFRHLLTETERLAWKNLQVRFKQHHSDNDATKKGLATWLNHSPEVDALLADGPESFYRRVIHRLYEERCADLNLCPKCGALCRTPKACLCPSCNHTWYHTRVEANDSSGAQPPP
;
A
#
# COMPACT_ATOMS: atom_id res chain seq x y z
N MET A 1 9.29 -3.67 2.73
CA MET A 1 8.98 -4.67 1.67
C MET A 1 9.55 -4.14 0.37
N ILE A 2 10.16 -4.96 -0.48
CA ILE A 2 10.72 -4.48 -1.74
C ILE A 2 9.60 -4.40 -2.77
N LEU A 3 9.39 -3.20 -3.31
CA LEU A 3 8.59 -2.96 -4.50
C LEU A 3 9.58 -2.94 -5.69
N PRO A 4 9.36 -3.72 -6.75
CA PRO A 4 10.20 -3.68 -7.96
C PRO A 4 9.86 -2.51 -8.91
N GLY A 5 10.87 -1.87 -9.53
CA GLY A 5 10.68 -0.77 -10.51
C GLY A 5 10.97 0.62 -9.92
N ASP A 6 10.69 1.69 -10.67
CA ASP A 6 10.68 3.06 -10.12
C ASP A 6 9.36 3.32 -9.38
N ILE A 7 9.44 3.64 -8.09
CA ILE A 7 8.28 3.60 -7.19
C ILE A 7 8.07 4.96 -6.55
N SER A 8 6.89 5.52 -6.77
CA SER A 8 6.47 6.72 -6.07
C SER A 8 6.32 6.47 -4.55
N ALA A 9 6.51 7.52 -3.75
CA ALA A 9 6.25 7.43 -2.31
C ALA A 9 4.81 6.95 -2.01
N GLU A 10 3.84 7.35 -2.84
CA GLU A 10 2.46 6.91 -2.74
C GLU A 10 2.29 5.40 -2.97
N ALA A 11 2.93 4.84 -4.00
CA ALA A 11 2.96 3.40 -4.21
C ALA A 11 3.51 2.68 -2.97
N HIS A 12 4.61 3.20 -2.40
CA HIS A 12 5.15 2.65 -1.17
C HIS A 12 4.14 2.69 0.00
N PHE A 13 3.36 3.76 0.15
CA PHE A 13 2.34 3.85 1.20
C PHE A 13 1.16 2.94 0.94
N VAL A 14 0.63 2.90 -0.29
CA VAL A 14 -0.49 2.05 -0.68
C VAL A 14 -0.17 0.58 -0.43
N PHE A 15 0.92 0.08 -0.98
CA PHE A 15 1.22 -1.34 -0.94
C PHE A 15 1.72 -1.83 0.43
N ASN A 16 2.26 -0.96 1.29
CA ASN A 16 2.64 -1.35 2.65
C ASN A 16 1.56 -1.07 3.70
N GLY A 17 0.93 0.11 3.65
CA GLY A 17 -0.01 0.60 4.66
C GLY A 17 -1.48 0.36 4.34
N PHE A 18 -1.84 0.33 3.06
CA PHE A 18 -3.22 0.21 2.59
C PHE A 18 -3.48 -1.08 1.82
N ARG A 19 -2.64 -2.11 2.00
CA ARG A 19 -2.76 -3.41 1.32
C ARG A 19 -4.14 -4.09 1.44
N HIS A 20 -4.91 -3.72 2.46
CA HIS A 20 -6.27 -4.23 2.71
C HIS A 20 -7.32 -3.61 1.77
N LEU A 21 -7.00 -2.51 1.10
CA LEU A 21 -7.86 -1.87 0.09
C LEU A 21 -7.64 -2.43 -1.33
N LEU A 22 -6.62 -3.28 -1.51
CA LEU A 22 -6.36 -3.95 -2.78
C LEU A 22 -7.36 -5.07 -3.00
N THR A 23 -7.79 -5.22 -4.25
CA THR A 23 -8.59 -6.38 -4.67
C THR A 23 -7.78 -7.67 -4.55
N GLU A 24 -8.45 -8.83 -4.58
CA GLU A 24 -7.75 -10.12 -4.58
C GLU A 24 -6.79 -10.22 -5.77
N THR A 25 -7.24 -9.87 -6.97
CA THR A 25 -6.44 -9.92 -8.19
C THR A 25 -5.22 -8.98 -8.11
N GLU A 26 -5.39 -7.76 -7.57
CA GLU A 26 -4.27 -6.83 -7.34
C GLU A 26 -3.26 -7.39 -6.33
N ARG A 27 -3.74 -8.02 -5.25
CA ARG A 27 -2.85 -8.67 -4.26
C ARG A 27 -2.07 -9.81 -4.87
N LEU A 28 -2.70 -10.62 -5.72
CA LEU A 28 -2.03 -11.70 -6.47
C LEU A 28 -1.02 -11.18 -7.48
N ALA A 29 -1.36 -10.13 -8.25
CA ALA A 29 -0.46 -9.46 -9.17
C ALA A 29 0.76 -8.87 -8.44
N TRP A 30 0.53 -8.23 -7.30
CA TRP A 30 1.60 -7.69 -6.48
C TRP A 30 2.51 -8.80 -5.92
N LYS A 31 1.94 -9.92 -5.47
CA LYS A 31 2.70 -11.11 -5.07
C LYS A 31 3.57 -11.64 -6.22
N ASN A 32 3.03 -11.72 -7.43
CA ASN A 32 3.79 -12.13 -8.61
C ASN A 32 5.00 -11.24 -8.86
N LEU A 33 4.86 -9.92 -8.76
CA LEU A 33 5.99 -8.99 -8.88
C LEU A 33 7.08 -9.27 -7.84
N GLN A 34 6.71 -9.50 -6.58
CA GLN A 34 7.68 -9.82 -5.52
C GLN A 34 8.39 -11.15 -5.76
N VAL A 35 7.65 -12.17 -6.21
CA VAL A 35 8.21 -13.49 -6.54
C VAL A 35 9.18 -13.38 -7.72
N ARG A 36 8.77 -12.74 -8.81
CA ARG A 36 9.61 -12.50 -10.00
C ARG A 36 10.88 -11.74 -9.64
N PHE A 37 10.76 -10.71 -8.78
CA PHE A 37 11.93 -9.98 -8.28
C PHE A 37 12.89 -10.87 -7.49
N LYS A 38 12.38 -11.69 -6.57
CA LYS A 38 13.21 -12.64 -5.80
C LYS A 38 13.86 -13.69 -6.70
N GLN A 39 13.17 -14.16 -7.74
CA GLN A 39 13.73 -15.09 -8.73
C GLN A 39 14.89 -14.45 -9.50
N HIS A 40 14.70 -13.22 -9.97
CA HIS A 40 15.72 -12.48 -10.71
C HIS A 40 16.99 -12.24 -9.90
N HIS A 41 16.86 -12.05 -8.58
CA HIS A 41 17.98 -11.77 -7.67
C HIS A 41 18.49 -13.02 -6.93
N SER A 42 18.07 -14.22 -7.33
CA SER A 42 18.60 -15.46 -6.78
C SER A 42 19.62 -16.07 -7.73
N ASP A 43 20.76 -16.53 -7.21
CA ASP A 43 21.76 -17.27 -8.00
C ASP A 43 21.51 -18.78 -8.00
N ASN A 44 20.52 -19.25 -7.23
CA ASN A 44 20.23 -20.67 -7.03
C ASN A 44 19.03 -21.13 -7.88
N ASP A 45 19.26 -22.06 -8.79
CA ASP A 45 18.21 -22.59 -9.68
C ASP A 45 17.11 -23.37 -8.97
N ALA A 46 17.43 -24.09 -7.88
CA ALA A 46 16.41 -24.77 -7.07
C ALA A 46 15.51 -23.73 -6.38
N THR A 47 16.07 -22.62 -5.90
CA THR A 47 15.30 -21.50 -5.34
C THR A 47 14.42 -20.85 -6.41
N LYS A 48 14.94 -20.60 -7.62
CA LYS A 48 14.15 -20.06 -8.74
C LYS A 48 12.97 -20.96 -9.08
N LYS A 49 13.18 -22.27 -9.18
CA LYS A 49 12.13 -23.26 -9.44
C LYS A 49 11.09 -23.31 -8.33
N GLY A 50 11.52 -23.31 -7.07
CA GLY A 50 10.61 -23.28 -5.92
C GLY A 50 9.72 -22.03 -5.92
N LEU A 51 10.31 -20.85 -6.18
CA LEU A 51 9.57 -19.59 -6.27
C LEU A 51 8.57 -19.58 -7.43
N ALA A 52 8.85 -20.27 -8.55
CA ALA A 52 7.93 -20.33 -9.68
C ALA A 52 6.57 -20.93 -9.27
N THR A 53 6.56 -21.87 -8.32
CA THR A 53 5.32 -22.49 -7.81
C THR A 53 4.42 -21.52 -7.04
N TRP A 54 4.93 -20.34 -6.65
CA TRP A 54 4.18 -19.32 -5.92
C TRP A 54 3.53 -18.27 -6.82
N LEU A 55 3.82 -18.32 -8.13
CA LEU A 55 3.22 -17.46 -9.13
C LEU A 55 1.77 -17.86 -9.39
N ASN A 56 0.91 -16.87 -9.50
CA ASN A 56 -0.43 -17.04 -10.04
C ASN A 56 -0.39 -16.87 -11.57
N HIS A 57 -1.09 -17.71 -12.31
CA HIS A 57 -1.11 -17.73 -13.77
C HIS A 57 -2.50 -17.41 -14.35
N SER A 58 -3.34 -16.71 -13.59
CA SER A 58 -4.66 -16.31 -14.10
C SER A 58 -4.50 -15.22 -15.18
N PRO A 59 -5.33 -15.24 -16.25
CA PRO A 59 -5.28 -14.23 -17.30
C PRO A 59 -5.47 -12.80 -16.77
N GLU A 60 -6.26 -12.63 -15.71
CA GLU A 60 -6.51 -11.32 -15.10
C GLU A 60 -5.26 -10.78 -14.40
N VAL A 61 -4.51 -11.65 -13.72
CA VAL A 61 -3.24 -11.26 -13.08
C VAL A 61 -2.21 -10.88 -14.13
N ASP A 62 -2.10 -11.65 -15.22
CA ASP A 62 -1.17 -11.33 -16.31
C ASP A 62 -1.57 -10.04 -17.03
N ALA A 63 -2.87 -9.80 -17.25
CA ALA A 63 -3.38 -8.56 -17.84
C ALA A 63 -3.03 -7.33 -16.96
N LEU A 64 -3.15 -7.44 -15.63
CA LEU A 64 -2.76 -6.35 -14.71
C LEU A 64 -1.27 -5.99 -14.80
N LEU A 65 -0.42 -6.96 -15.16
CA LEU A 65 1.03 -6.82 -15.20
C LEU A 65 1.61 -6.61 -16.61
N ALA A 66 0.76 -6.60 -17.65
CA ALA A 66 1.19 -6.55 -19.06
C ALA A 66 2.06 -5.34 -19.39
N ASP A 67 1.73 -4.17 -18.83
CA ASP A 67 2.44 -2.91 -19.04
C ASP A 67 3.57 -2.66 -18.01
N GLY A 68 3.96 -3.69 -17.26
CA GLY A 68 5.01 -3.62 -16.25
C GLY A 68 4.55 -3.12 -14.86
N PRO A 69 5.46 -3.18 -13.87
CA PRO A 69 5.15 -2.92 -12.46
C PRO A 69 4.73 -1.46 -12.19
N GLU A 70 5.35 -0.49 -12.85
CA GLU A 70 5.08 0.94 -12.66
C GLU A 70 3.66 1.30 -13.08
N SER A 71 3.26 0.83 -14.27
CA SER A 71 1.90 0.98 -14.79
C SER A 71 0.87 0.34 -13.86
N PHE A 72 1.17 -0.85 -13.33
CA PHE A 72 0.33 -1.52 -12.35
C PHE A 72 0.17 -0.67 -11.09
N TYR A 73 1.26 -0.17 -10.48
CA TYR A 73 1.18 0.67 -9.28
C TYR A 73 0.36 1.92 -9.48
N ARG A 74 0.59 2.64 -10.59
CA ARG A 74 -0.16 3.85 -10.93
C ARG A 74 -1.66 3.57 -11.07
N ARG A 75 -2.04 2.47 -11.73
CA ARG A 75 -3.47 2.09 -11.88
C ARG A 75 -4.13 1.80 -10.54
N VAL A 76 -3.45 1.05 -9.67
CA VAL A 76 -3.98 0.74 -8.33
C VAL A 76 -4.17 2.03 -7.52
N ILE A 77 -3.19 2.94 -7.53
CA ILE A 77 -3.31 4.23 -6.83
C ILE A 77 -4.50 5.02 -7.37
N HIS A 78 -4.60 5.17 -8.68
CA HIS A 78 -5.71 5.89 -9.33
C HIS A 78 -7.07 5.33 -8.90
N ARG A 79 -7.24 4.01 -9.01
CA ARG A 79 -8.46 3.33 -8.58
C ARG A 79 -8.79 3.61 -7.11
N LEU A 80 -7.79 3.57 -6.22
CA LEU A 80 -8.03 3.85 -4.80
C LEU A 80 -8.47 5.30 -4.56
N TYR A 81 -7.94 6.27 -5.30
CA TYR A 81 -8.40 7.65 -5.23
C TYR A 81 -9.81 7.84 -5.80
N GLU A 82 -10.20 7.08 -6.83
CA GLU A 82 -11.53 7.18 -7.42
C GLU A 82 -12.60 6.47 -6.58
N GLU A 83 -12.31 5.24 -6.15
CA GLU A 83 -13.33 4.35 -5.55
C GLU A 83 -13.27 4.34 -4.03
N ARG A 84 -12.11 4.60 -3.43
CA ARG A 84 -11.82 4.34 -2.00
C ARG A 84 -11.20 5.54 -1.29
N CYS A 85 -11.38 6.76 -1.81
CA CYS A 85 -10.78 7.98 -1.26
C CYS A 85 -11.07 8.17 0.24
N ALA A 86 -12.29 7.87 0.68
CA ALA A 86 -12.69 7.98 2.08
C ALA A 86 -11.95 7.01 3.02
N ASP A 87 -11.40 5.92 2.50
CA ASP A 87 -10.60 4.95 3.26
C ASP A 87 -9.11 5.33 3.29
N LEU A 88 -8.69 6.32 2.50
CA LEU A 88 -7.33 6.83 2.48
C LEU A 88 -7.15 7.88 3.58
N ASN A 89 -6.05 7.77 4.31
CA ASN A 89 -5.66 8.79 5.28
C ASN A 89 -4.89 9.91 4.57
N LEU A 90 -5.61 10.96 4.18
CA LEU A 90 -5.05 12.15 3.52
C LEU A 90 -4.74 13.24 4.55
N CYS A 91 -3.67 13.99 4.29
CA CYS A 91 -3.30 15.10 5.16
C CYS A 91 -4.38 16.22 5.10
N PRO A 92 -4.91 16.68 6.24
CA PRO A 92 -5.94 17.72 6.25
C PRO A 92 -5.43 19.09 5.75
N LYS A 93 -4.11 19.33 5.79
CA LYS A 93 -3.51 20.59 5.34
C LYS A 93 -3.21 20.62 3.83
N CYS A 94 -2.79 19.49 3.25
CA CYS A 94 -2.25 19.47 1.88
C CYS A 94 -2.82 18.37 0.97
N GLY A 95 -3.70 17.50 1.47
CA GLY A 95 -4.30 16.41 0.71
C GLY A 95 -3.38 15.21 0.41
N ALA A 96 -2.09 15.30 0.71
CA ALA A 96 -1.14 14.21 0.42
C ALA A 96 -1.45 12.93 1.22
N LEU A 97 -1.25 11.76 0.60
CA LEU A 97 -1.42 10.47 1.26
C LEU A 97 -0.42 10.26 2.40
N CYS A 98 -0.92 9.83 3.55
CA CYS A 98 -0.10 9.52 4.71
C CYS A 98 0.39 8.07 4.69
N ARG A 99 1.50 7.79 5.39
CA ARG A 99 2.20 6.49 5.33
C ARG A 99 1.33 5.29 5.68
N THR A 100 0.37 5.47 6.58
CA THR A 100 -0.55 4.43 7.06
C THR A 100 -1.93 5.03 7.34
N PRO A 101 -2.99 4.21 7.42
CA PRO A 101 -4.32 4.68 7.85
C PRO A 101 -4.30 5.37 9.21
N LYS A 102 -3.33 5.01 10.06
CA LYS A 102 -3.16 5.53 11.41
C LYS A 102 -2.04 6.58 11.53
N ALA A 103 -1.50 7.13 10.45
CA ALA A 103 -0.50 8.20 10.56
C ALA A 103 -1.16 9.53 10.98
N CYS A 104 -0.49 10.30 11.85
CA CYS A 104 -0.87 11.66 12.24
C CYS A 104 0.20 12.70 11.90
N LEU A 105 1.14 12.33 11.02
CA LEU A 105 2.23 13.17 10.51
C LEU A 105 2.23 13.06 8.99
N CYS A 106 2.10 14.19 8.30
CA CYS A 106 2.17 14.26 6.86
C CYS A 106 3.63 14.13 6.38
N PRO A 107 3.95 13.16 5.49
CA PRO A 107 5.30 13.01 4.96
C PRO A 107 5.68 14.08 3.92
N SER A 108 4.72 14.86 3.42
CA SER A 108 4.93 15.90 2.39
C SER A 108 5.13 17.29 3.00
N CYS A 109 4.21 17.75 3.87
CA CYS A 109 4.24 19.10 4.43
C CYS A 109 4.58 19.18 5.93
N ASN A 110 4.92 18.05 6.55
CA ASN A 110 5.26 17.92 7.98
C ASN A 110 4.17 18.38 8.97
N HIS A 111 2.93 18.61 8.51
CA HIS A 111 1.82 18.91 9.40
C HIS A 111 1.47 17.69 10.28
N THR A 112 1.12 17.95 11.54
CA THR A 112 0.74 16.92 12.51
C THR A 112 -0.60 17.21 13.18
N TRP A 113 -1.39 16.17 13.46
CA TRP A 113 -2.70 16.28 14.11
C TRP A 113 -2.90 15.21 15.20
N TYR A 114 -1.86 14.95 16.00
CA TYR A 114 -1.92 13.96 17.09
C TYR A 114 -3.01 14.28 18.13
N HIS A 115 -3.26 15.57 18.40
CA HIS A 115 -4.23 16.01 19.39
C HIS A 115 -5.66 15.55 19.05
N THR A 116 -6.04 15.55 17.77
CA THR A 116 -7.41 15.19 17.32
C THR A 116 -7.74 13.72 17.52
N ARG A 117 -6.76 12.87 17.86
CA ARG A 117 -6.97 11.44 18.11
C ARG A 117 -7.14 11.05 19.57
N VAL A 118 -6.62 11.87 20.48
CA VAL A 118 -6.76 11.62 21.92
C VAL A 118 -8.22 11.89 22.32
N GLU A 119 -8.82 12.94 21.76
CA GLU A 119 -10.19 13.37 22.06
C GLU A 119 -11.27 12.35 21.66
N ALA A 120 -11.03 11.51 20.65
CA ALA A 120 -11.96 10.46 20.24
C ALA A 120 -12.08 9.32 21.28
N ASN A 121 -11.12 9.18 22.19
CA ASN A 121 -11.10 8.14 23.22
C ASN A 121 -11.56 8.63 24.60
N ASP A 122 -11.65 9.95 24.80
CA ASP A 122 -12.00 10.59 26.08
C ASP A 122 -13.47 11.04 26.18
N SER A 123 -14.32 10.61 25.25
CA SER A 123 -15.79 10.82 25.37
C SER A 123 -16.45 9.91 26.41
N SER A 124 -15.68 9.14 27.19
CA SER A 124 -16.16 8.51 28.42
C SER A 124 -15.90 9.47 29.57
N GLY A 125 -16.91 10.27 29.90
CA GLY A 125 -16.85 11.23 31.00
C GLY A 125 -16.44 10.57 32.32
N ALA A 126 -15.26 10.94 32.80
CA ALA A 126 -14.88 10.79 34.20
C ALA A 126 -14.40 12.16 34.67
N GLN A 127 -15.25 12.83 35.43
CA GLN A 127 -14.88 14.02 36.18
C GLN A 127 -13.75 13.65 37.17
N PRO A 128 -12.67 14.44 37.29
CA PRO A 128 -11.66 14.18 38.29
C PRO A 128 -12.24 14.37 39.72
N PRO A 129 -11.85 13.53 40.69
CA PRO A 129 -12.28 13.65 42.08
C PRO A 129 -11.74 14.95 42.72
N PRO A 130 -12.38 15.42 43.82
CA PRO A 130 -12.24 16.78 44.36
C PRO A 130 -10.83 17.16 44.80
#